data_AF-K9RA87-F1
#
_entry.id   AF-K9RA87-F1
#
_cell.length_a   1.000
_cell.length_b   1.000
_cell.length_c   1.000
_cell.angle_alpha   90.00
_cell.angle_beta   90.00
_cell.angle_gamma   90.00
#
_symmetry.space_group_name_H-M   'P 1'
#
loop_
_entity.id
_entity.type
_entity.pdbx_description
1 polymer ?
#
loop_
_entity_poly.entity_id
_entity_poly.type
_entity_poly.pdbx_seq_one_letter_code
_entity_poly.pdbx_strand_id
1 'polypeptide(L)'
;MARLKLSPRNWALVKNRTLSARRFPGTPTKFQPIDPITFKVNTPVCVALIESRSAKYNWWSAGFAQAFFYSGAFVNRQLTGFKNWHIGLSRPVLLDFREYEAVQYGLEFTFRPWHRDIRLQVWKYQSDLTDATNIDLQRILADIARVEKKIDDISEYGR
;
A
#
# COMPACT_ATOMS: atom_id res chain seq x y z
N MET A 1 -7.46 17.33 -11.57
CA MET A 1 -6.67 16.13 -11.23
C MET A 1 -5.73 16.47 -10.08
N ALA A 2 -5.97 15.95 -8.87
CA ALA A 2 -5.11 16.22 -7.72
C ALA A 2 -3.76 15.51 -7.90
N ARG A 3 -2.63 16.24 -7.84
CA ARG A 3 -1.29 15.65 -7.83
C ARG A 3 -1.01 15.10 -6.44
N LEU A 4 -0.77 13.79 -6.33
CA LEU A 4 -0.39 13.16 -5.08
C LEU A 4 1.00 13.67 -4.67
N LYS A 5 1.07 14.47 -3.59
CA LYS A 5 2.32 15.04 -3.08
C LYS A 5 2.90 14.10 -2.01
N LEU A 6 3.97 13.40 -2.36
CA LEU A 6 4.71 12.57 -1.42
C LEU A 6 5.57 13.47 -0.52
N SER A 7 5.06 13.82 0.66
CA SER A 7 5.85 14.50 1.70
C SER A 7 6.51 13.46 2.62
N PRO A 8 7.77 13.67 3.06
CA PRO A 8 8.43 12.79 4.03
C PRO A 8 7.74 12.73 5.41
N ARG A 9 6.83 13.67 5.70
CA ARG A 9 6.04 13.68 6.94
C ARG A 9 4.97 12.59 6.95
N ASN A 10 4.29 12.40 5.82
CA ASN A 10 3.12 11.52 5.74
C ASN A 10 3.43 10.19 5.05
N TRP A 11 4.62 10.06 4.44
CA TRP A 11 5.00 8.91 3.62
C TRP A 11 6.42 8.44 3.96
N ALA A 12 6.53 7.20 4.44
CA ALA A 12 7.82 6.53 4.59
C ALA A 12 8.11 5.63 3.39
N LEU A 13 9.32 5.72 2.86
CA LEU A 13 9.80 4.78 1.85
C LEU A 13 9.99 3.39 2.49
N VAL A 14 9.30 2.38 1.97
CA VAL A 14 9.39 0.99 2.43
C VAL A 14 10.25 0.15 1.50
N LYS A 15 10.14 0.42 0.19
CA LYS A 15 10.88 -0.32 -0.83
C LYS A 15 11.42 0.65 -1.86
N ASN A 16 12.71 0.52 -2.17
CA ASN A 16 13.34 1.17 -3.31
C ASN A 16 14.29 0.15 -3.92
N ARG A 17 13.93 -0.38 -5.10
CA ARG A 17 14.71 -1.44 -5.75
C ARG A 17 14.85 -1.14 -7.22
N THR A 18 16.08 -1.26 -7.71
CA THR A 18 16.37 -1.25 -9.14
C THR A 18 16.53 -2.68 -9.61
N LEU A 19 15.92 -2.99 -10.75
CA LEU A 19 15.89 -4.30 -11.39
C LEU A 19 16.36 -4.15 -12.83
N SER A 20 16.95 -5.21 -13.34
CA SER A 20 17.36 -5.27 -14.74
C SER A 20 17.01 -6.63 -15.31
N ALA A 21 16.53 -6.63 -16.55
CA ALA A 21 16.23 -7.81 -17.32
C ALA A 21 17.53 -8.58 -17.61
N ARG A 22 17.49 -9.90 -17.46
CA ARG A 22 18.62 -10.77 -17.81
C ARG A 22 18.68 -10.94 -19.33
N ARG A 23 19.87 -11.02 -19.90
CA ARG A 23 19.99 -11.40 -21.33
C ARG A 23 19.78 -12.89 -21.48
N PHE A 24 19.14 -13.30 -22.58
CA PHE A 24 19.07 -14.72 -22.90
C PHE A 24 20.47 -15.25 -23.24
N PRO A 25 20.85 -16.44 -22.74
CA PRO A 25 22.09 -17.09 -23.14
C PRO A 25 22.14 -17.24 -24.66
N GLY A 26 23.26 -16.86 -25.29
CA GLY A 26 23.47 -17.00 -26.74
C GLY A 26 22.69 -16.03 -27.64
N THR A 27 21.83 -15.15 -27.11
CA THR A 27 21.11 -14.14 -27.91
C THR A 27 21.25 -12.73 -27.32
N PRO A 28 22.26 -11.94 -27.74
CA PRO A 28 22.59 -10.65 -27.11
C PRO A 28 21.49 -9.59 -27.25
N THR A 29 20.54 -9.78 -28.17
CA THR A 29 19.45 -8.85 -28.46
C THR A 29 18.16 -9.16 -27.68
N LYS A 30 18.04 -10.35 -27.09
CA LYS A 30 16.84 -10.79 -26.38
C LYS A 30 17.04 -10.72 -24.87
N PHE A 31 16.01 -10.23 -24.17
CA PHE A 31 15.99 -10.10 -22.73
C PHE A 31 14.88 -10.98 -22.14
N GLN A 32 15.19 -11.67 -21.05
CA GLN A 32 14.21 -12.33 -20.19
C GLN A 32 13.40 -11.28 -19.44
N PRO A 33 12.08 -11.46 -19.29
CA PRO A 33 11.26 -10.58 -18.47
C PRO A 33 11.83 -10.42 -17.05
N ILE A 34 11.62 -9.24 -16.47
CA ILE A 34 11.98 -9.01 -15.07
C ILE A 34 11.00 -9.79 -14.19
N ASP A 35 11.54 -10.64 -13.31
CA ASP A 35 10.74 -11.44 -12.39
C ASP A 35 9.86 -10.57 -11.48
N PRO A 36 8.65 -11.04 -11.12
CA PRO A 36 7.80 -10.34 -10.17
C PRO A 36 8.51 -10.10 -8.82
N ILE A 37 8.16 -9.02 -8.16
CA ILE A 37 8.60 -8.75 -6.79
C ILE A 37 7.43 -8.89 -5.84
N THR A 38 7.60 -9.72 -4.82
CA THR A 38 6.64 -9.84 -3.72
C THR A 38 7.28 -9.45 -2.40
N PHE A 39 6.56 -8.67 -1.58
CA PHE A 39 6.96 -8.32 -0.22
C PHE A 39 5.74 -7.99 0.64
N LYS A 40 5.94 -7.85 1.95
CA LYS A 40 4.85 -7.58 2.90
C LYS A 40 4.85 -6.13 3.36
N VAL A 41 3.65 -5.58 3.58
CA VAL A 41 3.44 -4.26 4.19
C VAL A 41 2.46 -4.35 5.36
N ASN A 42 2.61 -3.44 6.33
CA ASN A 42 1.81 -3.40 7.55
C ASN A 42 0.86 -2.18 7.59
N THR A 43 0.59 -1.58 6.44
CA THR A 43 -0.33 -0.46 6.29
C THR A 43 -1.32 -0.76 5.17
N PRO A 44 -2.59 -0.35 5.31
CA PRO A 44 -3.59 -0.52 4.28
C PRO A 44 -3.47 0.51 3.13
N VAL A 45 -2.60 1.51 3.27
CA VAL A 45 -2.44 2.61 2.31
C VAL A 45 -0.97 2.74 1.91
N CYS A 46 -0.70 2.47 0.63
CA CYS A 46 0.62 2.61 0.03
C CYS A 46 0.55 3.46 -1.24
N VAL A 47 1.70 4.01 -1.64
CA VAL A 47 1.89 4.56 -2.99
C VAL A 47 2.98 3.77 -3.66
N ALA A 48 2.75 3.40 -4.92
CA ALA A 48 3.76 2.80 -5.77
C ALA A 48 4.13 3.72 -6.93
N LEU A 49 5.41 3.80 -7.23
CA LEU A 49 5.96 4.44 -8.42
C LEU A 49 6.89 3.45 -9.11
N ILE A 50 6.72 3.33 -10.42
CA ILE A 50 7.60 2.51 -11.25
C ILE A 50 8.19 3.41 -12.34
N GLU A 51 9.51 3.50 -12.37
CA GLU A 51 10.27 4.24 -13.37
C GLU A 51 11.12 3.28 -14.20
N SER A 52 11.46 3.66 -15.43
CA SER A 52 12.38 2.93 -16.30
C SER A 52 13.18 3.91 -17.14
N ARG A 53 14.50 3.75 -17.18
CA ARG A 53 15.40 4.61 -17.96
C ARG A 53 15.44 4.22 -19.43
N SER A 54 15.21 2.94 -19.74
CA SER A 54 15.12 2.44 -21.13
C SER A 54 13.72 2.51 -21.74
N ALA A 55 12.74 3.07 -21.03
CA ALA A 55 11.39 3.22 -21.55
C ALA A 55 11.36 4.10 -22.80
N LYS A 56 10.67 3.61 -23.84
CA LYS A 56 10.38 4.43 -25.02
C LYS A 56 9.31 5.47 -24.70
N TYR A 57 9.31 6.59 -25.40
CA TYR A 57 8.36 7.70 -25.18
C TYR A 57 6.88 7.27 -25.29
N ASN A 58 6.57 6.24 -26.09
CA ASN A 58 5.22 5.72 -26.28
C ASN A 58 4.82 4.63 -25.28
N TRP A 59 5.73 4.24 -24.38
CA TRP A 59 5.41 3.28 -23.32
C TRP A 59 4.74 4.00 -22.17
N TRP A 60 3.53 3.57 -21.84
CA TRP A 60 2.74 4.14 -20.75
C TRP A 60 2.53 3.17 -19.59
N SER A 61 2.58 1.85 -19.86
CA SER A 61 2.35 0.80 -18.86
C SER A 61 3.67 0.31 -18.27
N ALA A 62 3.77 0.36 -16.94
CA ALA A 62 4.87 -0.24 -16.18
C ALA A 62 4.58 -1.71 -15.87
N GLY A 63 3.33 -2.00 -15.50
CA GLY A 63 2.93 -3.33 -15.05
C GLY A 63 1.67 -3.27 -14.19
N PHE A 64 1.58 -4.23 -13.28
CA PHE A 64 0.48 -4.39 -12.34
C PHE A 64 1.01 -4.50 -10.92
N ALA A 65 0.21 -4.02 -9.96
CA ALA A 65 0.34 -4.38 -8.57
C ALA A 65 -0.85 -5.23 -8.15
N GLN A 66 -0.60 -6.23 -7.31
CA GLN A 66 -1.60 -7.07 -6.69
C GLN A 66 -1.38 -7.07 -5.18
N ALA A 67 -2.44 -6.82 -4.43
CA ALA A 67 -2.47 -7.03 -2.99
C ALA A 67 -3.14 -8.37 -2.68
N PHE A 68 -2.56 -9.14 -1.78
CA PHE A 68 -3.11 -10.38 -1.24
C PHE A 68 -3.45 -10.20 0.23
N PHE A 69 -4.67 -10.58 0.59
CA PHE A 69 -5.21 -10.50 1.95
C PHE A 69 -5.31 -11.91 2.51
N TYR A 70 -4.80 -12.11 3.72
CA TYR A 70 -4.86 -13.39 4.40
C TYR A 70 -5.62 -13.21 5.72
N SER A 71 -6.67 -14.01 5.96
CA SER A 71 -7.28 -14.14 7.28
C SER A 71 -6.66 -15.30 8.05
N GLY A 72 -6.83 -15.26 9.38
CA GLY A 72 -6.40 -16.32 10.28
C GLY A 72 -5.00 -16.10 10.89
N ALA A 73 -4.72 -16.87 11.94
CA ALA A 73 -3.40 -16.90 12.59
C ALA A 73 -2.35 -17.51 11.66
N PHE A 74 -1.06 -17.25 11.94
CA PHE A 74 0.09 -17.57 11.08
C PHE A 74 0.13 -18.99 10.50
N VAL A 75 -0.47 -19.97 11.16
CA VAL A 75 -0.43 -21.40 10.83
C VAL A 75 -1.49 -21.81 9.79
N ASN A 76 -2.64 -21.12 9.74
CA ASN A 76 -3.76 -21.41 8.82
C ASN A 76 -4.18 -20.15 8.07
N ARG A 77 -3.27 -19.59 7.27
CA ARG A 77 -3.57 -18.40 6.45
C ARG A 77 -4.44 -18.81 5.25
N GLN A 78 -5.70 -18.40 5.25
CA GLN A 78 -6.57 -18.53 4.09
C GLN A 78 -6.56 -17.22 3.31
N LEU A 79 -6.35 -17.28 1.98
CA LEU A 79 -6.47 -16.11 1.11
C LEU A 79 -7.92 -15.65 1.13
N THR A 80 -8.19 -14.45 1.64
CA THR A 80 -9.54 -13.88 1.72
C THR A 80 -9.89 -13.00 0.55
N GLY A 81 -8.90 -12.52 -0.17
CA GLY A 81 -9.13 -11.74 -1.37
C GLY A 81 -7.86 -11.24 -2.01
N PHE A 82 -8.04 -10.57 -3.13
CA PHE A 82 -6.98 -9.84 -3.80
C PHE A 82 -7.54 -8.56 -4.41
N LYS A 83 -6.68 -7.57 -4.61
CA LYS A 83 -7.00 -6.33 -5.33
C LYS A 83 -5.90 -6.00 -6.30
N ASN A 84 -6.27 -5.58 -7.50
CA ASN A 84 -5.34 -5.34 -8.60
C ASN A 84 -5.34 -3.87 -9.01
N TRP A 85 -4.16 -3.36 -9.37
CA TRP A 85 -3.99 -2.02 -9.91
C TRP A 85 -3.14 -2.08 -11.16
N HIS A 86 -3.54 -1.32 -12.17
CA HIS A 86 -2.66 -1.03 -13.30
C HIS A 86 -1.71 0.12 -12.93
N ILE A 87 -0.41 -0.08 -13.11
CA ILE A 87 0.60 0.94 -12.82
C ILE A 87 1.13 1.52 -14.12
N GLY A 88 0.98 2.84 -14.25
CA GLY A 88 1.60 3.60 -15.34
C GLY A 88 3.06 3.91 -15.04
N LEU A 89 3.88 4.02 -16.08
CA LEU A 89 5.26 4.47 -15.97
C LEU A 89 5.33 5.90 -15.46
N SER A 90 6.22 6.13 -14.49
CA SER A 90 6.50 7.44 -13.89
C SER A 90 5.24 8.14 -13.36
N ARG A 91 4.22 7.36 -12.98
CA ARG A 91 2.97 7.86 -12.39
C ARG A 91 2.78 7.21 -11.03
N PRO A 92 2.75 7.98 -9.94
CA PRO A 92 2.44 7.43 -8.62
C PRO A 92 1.00 6.92 -8.61
N VAL A 93 0.81 5.70 -8.11
CA VAL A 93 -0.50 5.07 -7.94
C VAL A 93 -0.76 4.83 -6.46
N LEU A 94 -1.91 5.31 -5.98
CA LEU A 94 -2.39 5.03 -4.63
C LEU A 94 -2.96 3.61 -4.59
N LEU A 95 -2.36 2.78 -3.75
CA LEU A 95 -2.81 1.43 -3.42
C LEU A 95 -3.56 1.52 -2.09
N ASP A 96 -4.89 1.61 -2.17
CA ASP A 96 -5.78 1.70 -1.01
C ASP A 96 -6.61 0.42 -0.89
N PHE A 97 -6.43 -0.27 0.22
CA PHE A 97 -7.08 -1.53 0.53
C PHE A 97 -7.49 -1.59 2.02
N ARG A 98 -7.89 -0.43 2.57
CA ARG A 98 -8.44 -0.29 3.93
C ARG A 98 -9.65 -1.19 4.20
N GLU A 99 -10.45 -1.47 3.18
CA GLU A 99 -11.66 -2.28 3.26
C GLU A 99 -11.46 -3.75 3.67
N TYR A 100 -10.22 -4.26 3.68
CA TYR A 100 -9.93 -5.68 3.94
C TYR A 100 -9.42 -5.97 5.36
N GLU A 101 -9.31 -4.97 6.24
CA GLU A 101 -8.98 -5.09 7.68
C GLU A 101 -7.96 -6.19 8.04
N ALA A 102 -6.84 -6.27 7.32
CA ALA A 102 -5.84 -7.30 7.52
C ALA A 102 -4.65 -6.78 8.35
N VAL A 103 -4.10 -7.64 9.21
CA VAL A 103 -2.91 -7.32 10.02
C VAL A 103 -1.65 -7.16 9.14
N GLN A 104 -1.61 -7.87 8.01
CA GLN A 104 -0.47 -7.86 7.10
C GLN A 104 -0.95 -8.10 5.67
N TYR A 105 -0.36 -7.34 4.76
CA TYR A 105 -0.71 -7.38 3.34
C TYR A 105 0.49 -7.88 2.53
N GLY A 106 0.24 -8.82 1.61
CA GLY A 106 1.22 -9.16 0.59
C GLY A 106 1.06 -8.23 -0.61
N LEU A 107 2.13 -7.62 -1.09
CA LEU A 107 2.15 -6.85 -2.33
C LEU A 107 3.05 -7.54 -3.34
N GLU A 108 2.50 -7.83 -4.51
CA GLU A 108 3.23 -8.32 -5.67
C GLU A 108 3.20 -7.29 -6.80
N PHE A 109 4.33 -7.11 -7.45
CA PHE A 109 4.50 -6.24 -8.60
C PHE A 109 4.98 -7.07 -9.78
N THR A 110 4.18 -7.06 -10.85
CA THR A 110 4.47 -7.77 -12.09
C THR A 110 4.71 -6.74 -13.19
N PHE A 111 5.87 -6.81 -13.84
CA PHE A 111 6.30 -5.81 -14.81
C PHE A 111 5.96 -6.24 -16.24
N ARG A 112 5.76 -5.27 -17.13
CA ARG A 112 5.60 -5.59 -18.56
C ARG A 112 6.90 -6.16 -19.13
N PRO A 113 6.83 -7.19 -20.00
CA PRO A 113 8.00 -7.95 -20.42
C PRO A 113 8.99 -7.18 -21.31
N TRP A 114 8.56 -6.04 -21.87
CA TRP A 114 9.42 -5.21 -22.71
C TRP A 114 10.37 -4.29 -21.91
N HIS A 115 10.18 -4.15 -20.60
CA HIS A 115 11.06 -3.35 -19.75
C HIS A 115 12.42 -4.03 -19.53
N ARG A 116 13.51 -3.30 -19.79
CA ARG A 116 14.88 -3.80 -19.57
C ARG A 116 15.44 -3.40 -18.21
N ASP A 117 14.94 -2.30 -17.67
CA ASP A 117 15.28 -1.83 -16.33
C ASP A 117 14.03 -1.23 -15.69
N ILE A 118 13.90 -1.44 -14.38
CA ILE A 118 12.80 -0.93 -13.58
C ILE A 118 13.36 -0.42 -12.26
N ARG A 119 12.97 0.79 -11.86
CA ARG A 119 13.08 1.27 -10.49
C ARG A 119 11.70 1.26 -9.85
N LEU A 120 11.50 0.36 -8.90
CA LEU A 120 10.30 0.28 -8.08
C LEU A 120 10.53 1.06 -6.79
N GLN A 121 9.63 1.99 -6.50
CA GLN A 121 9.56 2.68 -5.22
C GLN A 121 8.17 2.50 -4.62
N VAL A 122 8.13 2.13 -3.34
CA VAL A 122 6.88 1.97 -2.59
C VAL A 122 6.99 2.69 -1.27
N TRP A 123 6.03 3.57 -1.02
CA TRP A 123 5.90 4.34 0.21
C TRP A 123 4.67 3.88 0.98
N LYS A 124 4.80 3.75 2.29
CA LYS A 124 3.67 3.56 3.21
C LYS A 124 3.18 4.90 3.72
N TYR A 125 1.88 5.02 3.86
CA TYR A 125 1.31 6.11 4.62
C TYR A 125 1.73 5.95 6.09
N GLN A 126 2.32 7.00 6.66
CA GLN A 126 2.53 7.18 8.09
C GLN A 126 1.43 8.13 8.53
N SER A 127 0.48 7.67 9.34
CA SER A 127 -0.35 8.61 10.07
C SER A 127 0.58 9.40 10.98
N ASP A 128 0.56 10.73 10.91
CA ASP A 128 1.08 11.54 11.99
C ASP A 128 0.35 11.08 13.26
N LEU A 129 1.08 10.40 14.15
CA LEU A 129 0.59 9.82 15.41
C LEU A 129 -0.10 10.87 16.30
N THR A 130 0.06 12.16 16.00
CA THR A 130 -0.58 13.27 16.71
C THR A 130 -2.07 13.45 16.43
N ASP A 131 -2.58 13.06 15.25
CA ASP A 131 -3.99 13.32 14.92
C ASP A 131 -4.90 12.12 15.21
N ALA A 132 -4.46 10.89 14.93
CA ALA A 132 -5.28 9.71 15.20
C ALA A 132 -5.46 9.46 16.71
N THR A 133 -4.41 9.64 17.51
CA THR A 133 -4.52 9.50 18.97
C THR A 133 -5.36 10.62 19.58
N ASN A 134 -5.32 11.84 19.06
CA ASN A 134 -6.21 12.92 19.51
C ASN A 134 -7.67 12.68 19.13
N ILE A 135 -7.94 12.17 17.93
CA ILE A 135 -9.32 11.86 17.49
C ILE A 135 -9.90 10.71 18.31
N ASP A 136 -9.12 9.66 18.57
CA ASP A 136 -9.57 8.55 19.40
C ASP A 136 -9.72 8.95 20.87
N LEU A 137 -8.81 9.77 21.41
CA LEU A 137 -8.95 10.33 22.76
C LEU A 137 -10.18 11.23 22.89
N GLN A 138 -10.46 12.09 21.91
CA GLN A 138 -11.66 12.95 21.93
C GLN A 138 -12.95 12.14 21.84
N ARG A 139 -12.98 11.06 21.04
CA ARG A 139 -14.13 10.14 20.99
C ARG A 139 -14.33 9.41 22.32
N ILE A 140 -13.27 8.88 22.91
CA ILE A 140 -13.31 8.22 24.21
C ILE A 140 -13.81 9.18 25.30
N LEU A 141 -13.31 10.43 25.32
CA LEU A 141 -13.75 11.44 26.28
C LEU A 141 -15.22 11.84 26.09
N ALA A 142 -15.69 11.96 24.84
CA ALA A 142 -17.09 12.24 24.55
C ALA A 142 -18.02 11.09 24.97
N ASP A 143 -17.58 9.84 24.77
CA ASP A 143 -18.34 8.66 25.19
C ASP A 143 -18.38 8.53 26.72
N ILE A 144 -17.28 8.82 27.42
CA ILE A 144 -17.24 8.85 28.89
C ILE A 144 -18.21 9.92 29.42
N ALA A 145 -18.15 11.15 28.93
CA ALA A 145 -19.05 12.24 29.36
C ALA A 145 -20.52 11.90 29.12
N ARG A 146 -20.83 11.16 28.03
CA ARG A 146 -22.19 10.69 27.75
C ARG A 146 -22.63 9.57 28.68
N VAL A 147 -21.72 8.69 29.09
CA VAL A 147 -21.98 7.63 30.07
C VAL A 147 -22.19 8.22 31.45
N GLU A 148 -21.36 9.17 31.87
CA GLU A 148 -21.52 9.92 33.13
C GLU A 148 -22.90 10.59 33.21
N LYS A 149 -23.29 11.31 32.15
CA LYS A 149 -24.63 11.92 32.09
C LYS A 149 -25.77 10.91 32.22
N LYS A 150 -25.65 9.74 31.59
CA LYS A 150 -26.67 8.68 31.73
C LYS A 150 -26.72 8.10 33.14
N ILE A 151 -25.58 7.99 33.81
CA ILE A 151 -25.51 7.52 35.20
C ILE A 151 -26.15 8.55 36.12
N ASP A 152 -25.87 9.84 35.91
CA ASP A 152 -26.49 10.93 36.67
C ASP A 152 -28.01 10.93 36.50
N ASP A 153 -28.51 10.84 35.25
CA ASP A 153 -29.95 10.75 34.96
C ASP A 153 -30.60 9.54 35.67
N ILE A 154 -29.95 8.37 35.69
CA ILE A 154 -30.46 7.16 36.37
C ILE A 154 -30.46 7.34 37.90
N SER A 155 -29.47 8.05 38.45
CA SER A 155 -29.37 8.30 39.88
C SER A 155 -30.46 9.25 40.40
N GLU A 156 -30.99 10.13 39.55
CA GLU A 156 -32.10 11.03 39.88
C GLU A 156 -33.47 10.33 39.88
N TYR A 157 -33.66 9.28 39.07
CA TYR A 157 -34.91 8.49 39.05
C TYR A 157 -35.08 7.54 40.26
N GLY A 158 -34.03 7.38 41.08
CA GLY A 158 -34.03 6.51 42.27
C GLY A 158 -34.39 7.20 43.59
N ARG A 159 -34.79 8.48 43.57
CA ARG A 159 -35.32 9.24 44.72
C ARG A 159 -36.78 9.59 44.50
#